data_AF-A0A2D8XGK1-F1
#
_entry.id   AF-A0A2D8XGK1-F1
#
_cell.length_a   1.000
_cell.length_b   1.000
_cell.length_c   1.000
_cell.angle_alpha   90.00
_cell.angle_beta   90.00
_cell.angle_gamma   90.00
#
_symmetry.space_group_name_H-M   'P 1'
#
loop_
_entity.id
_entity.type
_entity.pdbx_description
1 polymer ?
#
loop_
_entity_poly.entity_id
_entity_poly.type
_entity_poly.pdbx_seq_one_letter_code
_entity_poly.pdbx_strand_id
1 'polypeptide(L)'
;MADTTTTTFSLTKPEVGASADTWGTKLNTNLDSIDDLLDGTTAIKPNLTASQWQVGGTAVTSTGAELNILDGVTATAAELNILDGVTSTAAELNILDGVTATAAELNYVDGVTSNVQTQLDAKLALAGGTMTGDLLLGANKVGADAGDYIKFTADTQTDFYVNGNNEMRLEADGDLHVDGDVIAYSTTTASSIALKHDVNIIEDALDKLKSLRGVSFKYNHDGRESAGVIAEDVQAVLPEAVKHIRPTLESKEKSLGVNYGALTSILIESIKELTAKVEKLEKK
;
A
#
# COMPACT_ATOMS: atom_id res chain seq x y z
N MET A 1 66.52 -53.87 60.64
CA MET A 1 65.58 -52.81 61.07
C MET A 1 64.25 -53.09 60.38
N ALA A 2 63.11 -52.64 60.91
CA ALA A 2 61.85 -52.81 60.20
C ALA A 2 61.84 -51.88 58.96
N ASP A 3 61.32 -52.37 57.83
CA ASP A 3 61.08 -51.52 56.67
C ASP A 3 60.18 -50.34 57.06
N THR A 4 60.42 -49.18 56.45
CA THR A 4 59.56 -47.99 56.60
C THR A 4 58.72 -47.80 55.34
N THR A 5 57.71 -46.95 55.36
CA THR A 5 56.89 -46.68 54.17
C THR A 5 56.86 -45.20 53.82
N THR A 6 56.50 -44.88 52.57
CA THR A 6 56.08 -43.53 52.19
C THR A 6 54.72 -43.20 52.82
N THR A 7 54.28 -41.94 52.73
CA THR A 7 53.15 -41.44 53.51
C THR A 7 51.78 -41.63 52.86
N THR A 8 51.70 -41.52 51.54
CA THR A 8 50.44 -41.52 50.79
C THR A 8 50.10 -42.90 50.24
N PHE A 9 51.02 -43.51 49.49
CA PHE A 9 50.83 -44.81 48.85
C PHE A 9 51.41 -45.98 49.64
N SER A 10 51.98 -45.72 50.82
CA SER A 10 52.58 -46.73 51.70
C SER A 10 53.62 -47.61 50.99
N LEU A 11 54.44 -47.02 50.10
CA LEU A 11 55.47 -47.73 49.37
C LEU A 11 56.58 -48.16 50.34
N THR A 12 56.89 -49.45 50.38
CA THR A 12 57.93 -49.99 51.26
C THR A 12 59.32 -49.46 50.87
N LYS A 13 59.98 -48.82 51.83
CA LYS A 13 61.36 -48.31 51.75
C LYS A 13 62.32 -49.38 52.27
N PRO A 14 63.29 -49.84 51.46
CA PRO A 14 64.25 -50.84 51.90
C PRO A 14 65.12 -50.37 53.07
N GLU A 15 65.57 -51.34 53.86
CA GLU A 15 66.55 -51.12 54.93
C GLU A 15 67.88 -50.58 54.35
N VAL A 16 68.32 -49.43 54.86
CA VAL A 16 69.60 -48.82 54.49
C VAL A 16 70.71 -49.49 55.31
N GLY A 17 71.48 -50.43 54.73
CA GLY A 17 72.57 -51.07 55.51
C GLY A 17 73.35 -52.29 55.01
N ALA A 18 73.82 -52.36 53.75
CA ALA A 18 74.83 -53.37 53.37
C ALA A 18 75.81 -53.00 52.22
N SER A 19 75.82 -51.76 51.73
CA SER A 19 76.82 -51.30 50.76
C SER A 19 77.46 -50.00 51.25
N ALA A 20 78.75 -49.81 50.97
CA ALA A 20 79.48 -48.57 51.27
C ALA A 20 79.01 -47.37 50.41
N ASP A 21 78.02 -47.59 49.55
CA ASP A 21 77.48 -46.61 48.62
C ASP A 21 76.12 -46.05 49.08
N THR A 22 75.85 -44.82 48.68
CA THR A 22 74.72 -43.99 49.17
C THR A 22 73.36 -44.38 48.60
N TRP A 23 73.20 -45.60 48.07
CA TRP A 23 72.08 -45.98 47.20
C TRP A 23 70.76 -46.18 47.97
N GLY A 24 70.80 -46.81 49.14
CA GLY A 24 69.58 -47.03 49.94
C GLY A 24 68.90 -45.73 50.36
N THR A 25 69.68 -44.73 50.77
CA THR A 25 69.18 -43.39 51.05
C THR A 25 68.59 -42.73 49.80
N LYS A 26 69.29 -42.78 48.66
CA LYS A 26 68.79 -42.20 47.40
C LYS A 26 67.48 -42.83 46.95
N LEU A 27 67.34 -44.15 47.09
CA LEU A 27 66.12 -44.85 46.73
C LEU A 27 64.95 -44.45 47.63
N ASN A 28 65.17 -44.38 48.94
CA ASN A 28 64.13 -43.95 49.89
C ASN A 28 63.72 -42.50 49.62
N THR A 29 64.68 -41.61 49.33
CA THR A 29 64.39 -40.23 48.91
C THR A 29 63.60 -40.17 47.60
N ASN A 30 63.93 -41.01 46.61
CA ASN A 30 63.17 -41.07 45.36
C ASN A 30 61.75 -41.60 45.59
N LEU A 31 61.57 -42.61 46.45
CA LEU A 31 60.24 -43.13 46.80
C LEU A 31 59.41 -42.06 47.48
N ASP A 32 59.99 -41.28 48.40
CA ASP A 32 59.32 -40.11 49.00
C ASP A 32 58.96 -39.07 47.94
N SER A 33 59.88 -38.77 47.03
CA SER A 33 59.64 -37.77 45.99
C SER A 33 58.55 -38.19 45.00
N ILE A 34 58.44 -39.49 44.70
CA ILE A 34 57.39 -40.05 43.84
C ILE A 34 56.05 -40.05 44.58
N ASP A 35 56.05 -40.43 45.86
CA ASP A 35 54.88 -40.44 46.72
C ASP A 35 54.29 -39.02 46.86
N ASP A 36 55.14 -38.04 47.16
CA ASP A 36 54.79 -36.62 47.25
C ASP A 36 54.33 -36.04 45.90
N LEU A 37 54.93 -36.47 44.79
CA LEU A 37 54.53 -36.01 43.46
C LEU A 37 53.14 -36.54 43.05
N LEU A 38 52.80 -37.75 43.47
CA LEU A 38 51.55 -38.44 43.13
C LEU A 38 50.44 -38.28 44.18
N ASP A 39 50.69 -37.55 45.27
CA ASP A 39 49.80 -37.45 46.43
C ASP A 39 48.47 -36.71 46.16
N GLY A 40 48.34 -36.09 44.98
CA GLY A 40 47.18 -35.32 44.58
C GLY A 40 47.15 -33.88 45.11
N THR A 41 48.14 -33.47 45.91
CA THR A 41 48.31 -32.09 46.39
C THR A 41 49.23 -31.27 45.48
N THR A 42 50.22 -31.92 44.86
CA THR A 42 51.05 -31.30 43.81
C THR A 42 50.38 -31.48 42.46
N ALA A 43 50.07 -30.38 41.77
CA ALA A 43 49.58 -30.45 40.39
C ALA A 43 50.69 -31.02 39.48
N ILE A 44 50.61 -32.31 39.18
CA ILE A 44 51.38 -32.90 38.08
C ILE A 44 50.91 -32.18 36.83
N LYS A 45 51.82 -31.45 36.16
CA LYS A 45 51.55 -30.96 34.81
C LYS A 45 51.82 -32.14 33.88
N PRO A 46 50.80 -32.90 33.44
CA PRO A 46 51.03 -33.91 32.42
C PRO A 46 51.73 -33.24 31.24
N ASN A 47 52.74 -33.89 30.69
CA ASN A 47 53.28 -33.47 29.41
C ASN A 47 52.21 -33.79 28.36
N LEU A 48 51.25 -32.88 28.15
CA LEU A 48 50.13 -33.03 27.24
C LEU A 48 50.59 -32.81 25.80
N THR A 49 51.50 -33.66 25.32
CA THR A 49 51.74 -33.72 23.87
C THR A 49 50.53 -34.37 23.20
N ALA A 50 50.26 -33.98 21.95
CA ALA A 50 49.08 -34.45 21.22
C ALA A 50 48.94 -35.98 21.28
N SER A 51 47.71 -36.46 21.50
CA SER A 51 47.35 -37.88 21.59
C SER A 51 47.78 -38.64 22.86
N GLN A 52 48.30 -37.97 23.91
CA GLN A 52 48.62 -38.62 25.19
C GLN A 52 47.51 -38.53 26.25
N TRP A 53 46.66 -37.50 26.18
CA TRP A 53 45.50 -37.38 27.07
C TRP A 53 44.34 -38.22 26.54
N GLN A 54 43.75 -39.05 27.39
CA GLN A 54 42.56 -39.85 27.07
C GLN A 54 41.43 -39.55 28.05
N VAL A 55 40.19 -39.45 27.55
CA VAL A 55 38.97 -39.40 28.36
C VAL A 55 38.13 -40.62 28.00
N GLY A 56 37.82 -41.47 28.99
CA GLY A 56 37.09 -42.72 28.76
C GLY A 56 37.79 -43.69 27.78
N GLY A 57 39.12 -43.64 27.67
CA GLY A 57 39.90 -44.46 26.74
C GLY A 57 39.94 -43.95 25.28
N THR A 58 39.34 -42.78 25.00
CA THR A 58 39.48 -42.11 23.69
C THR A 58 40.49 -40.98 23.79
N ALA A 59 41.45 -40.95 22.87
CA ALA A 59 42.48 -39.92 22.82
C ALA A 59 41.88 -38.55 22.47
N VAL A 60 42.25 -37.53 23.25
CA VAL A 60 41.99 -36.13 22.93
C VAL A 60 43.01 -35.70 21.87
N THR A 61 42.51 -35.35 20.68
CA THR A 61 43.36 -34.97 19.53
C THR A 61 43.60 -33.47 19.41
N SER A 62 42.83 -32.64 20.12
CA SER A 62 43.01 -31.20 20.16
C SER A 62 44.35 -30.83 20.82
N THR A 63 45.05 -29.87 20.24
CA THR A 63 46.21 -29.21 20.82
C THR A 63 45.81 -28.39 22.05
N GLY A 64 46.79 -28.04 22.89
CA GLY A 64 46.54 -27.12 24.00
C GLY A 64 45.98 -25.76 23.54
N ALA A 65 46.37 -25.28 22.35
CA ALA A 65 45.82 -24.04 21.79
C ALA A 65 44.33 -24.17 21.42
N GLU A 66 43.93 -25.28 20.79
CA GLU A 66 42.53 -25.53 20.44
C GLU A 66 41.64 -25.70 21.69
N LEU A 67 42.16 -26.37 22.72
CA LEU A 67 41.47 -26.50 24.00
C LEU A 67 41.34 -25.16 24.73
N ASN A 68 42.37 -24.32 24.68
CA ASN A 68 42.36 -23.00 25.31
C ASN A 68 41.38 -22.02 24.63
N ILE A 69 40.95 -22.26 23.39
CA ILE A 69 39.87 -21.47 22.76
C ILE A 69 38.54 -21.65 23.52
N LEU A 70 38.36 -22.79 24.20
CA LEU A 70 37.20 -23.05 25.04
C LEU A 70 37.29 -22.37 26.42
N ASP A 71 38.44 -21.80 26.78
CA ASP A 71 38.60 -21.08 28.04
C ASP A 71 37.71 -19.83 28.05
N GLY A 72 36.83 -19.72 29.04
CA GLY A 72 35.84 -18.65 29.16
C GLY A 72 34.55 -18.83 28.34
N VAL A 73 34.40 -19.93 27.58
CA VAL A 73 33.12 -20.24 26.92
C VAL A 73 32.07 -20.59 27.97
N THR A 74 30.96 -19.84 27.98
CA THR A 74 29.82 -20.04 28.91
C THR A 74 28.64 -20.78 28.27
N ALA A 75 28.81 -21.27 27.03
CA ALA A 75 27.76 -21.97 26.29
C ALA A 75 27.38 -23.30 26.94
N THR A 76 26.08 -23.59 26.94
CA THR A 76 25.50 -24.88 27.29
C THR A 76 25.72 -25.91 26.18
N ALA A 77 25.61 -27.20 26.52
CA ALA A 77 25.63 -28.26 25.52
C ALA A 77 24.53 -28.08 24.44
N ALA A 78 23.38 -27.51 24.81
CA ALA A 78 22.30 -27.22 23.88
C ALA A 78 22.69 -26.13 22.87
N GLU A 79 23.31 -25.04 23.32
CA GLU A 79 23.79 -23.96 22.44
C GLU A 79 24.90 -24.45 21.49
N LEU A 80 25.83 -25.27 21.99
CA LEU A 80 26.87 -25.89 21.15
C LEU A 80 26.27 -26.86 20.13
N ASN A 81 25.27 -27.65 20.51
CA ASN A 81 24.59 -28.57 19.60
C ASN A 81 23.76 -27.85 18.53
N ILE A 82 23.33 -26.61 18.75
CA ILE A 82 22.65 -25.80 17.71
C ILE A 82 23.63 -25.39 16.61
N LEU A 83 24.92 -25.22 16.93
CA LEU A 83 25.97 -24.95 15.93
C LEU A 83 26.28 -26.18 15.06
N ASP A 84 25.90 -27.39 15.51
CA ASP A 84 26.04 -28.60 14.71
C ASP A 84 25.10 -28.54 13.49
N GLY A 85 25.69 -28.41 12.30
CA GLY A 85 24.97 -28.27 11.03
C GLY A 85 24.75 -26.84 10.54
N VAL A 86 25.14 -25.81 11.30
CA VAL A 86 25.14 -24.42 10.81
C VAL A 86 26.28 -24.24 9.80
N THR A 87 25.95 -23.92 8.55
CA THR A 87 26.94 -23.66 7.48
C THR A 87 27.27 -22.17 7.30
N SER A 88 26.76 -21.30 8.17
CA SER A 88 26.94 -19.86 8.06
C SER A 88 28.38 -19.43 8.37
N THR A 89 28.88 -18.49 7.58
CA THR A 89 30.13 -17.78 7.79
C THR A 89 29.97 -16.71 8.87
N ALA A 90 31.10 -16.24 9.42
CA ALA A 90 31.10 -15.10 10.34
C ALA A 90 30.48 -13.84 9.70
N ALA A 91 30.66 -13.64 8.39
CA ALA A 91 30.06 -12.52 7.67
C ALA A 91 28.53 -12.62 7.62
N GLU A 92 27.97 -13.80 7.37
CA GLU A 92 26.51 -14.02 7.36
C GLU A 92 25.91 -13.82 8.75
N LEU A 93 26.56 -14.34 9.80
CA LEU A 93 26.10 -14.14 11.18
C LEU A 93 26.18 -12.67 11.61
N ASN A 94 27.22 -11.94 11.20
CA ASN A 94 27.35 -10.51 11.51
C ASN A 94 26.27 -9.65 10.83
N ILE A 95 25.68 -10.10 9.71
CA ILE A 95 24.54 -9.40 9.09
C ILE A 95 23.28 -9.50 9.96
N LEU A 96 23.15 -10.55 10.79
CA LEU A 96 22.05 -10.70 11.73
C LEU A 96 22.21 -9.84 12.99
N ASP A 97 23.40 -9.29 13.23
CA ASP A 97 23.63 -8.40 14.38
C ASP A 97 22.78 -7.12 14.25
N GLY A 98 21.95 -6.86 15.26
CA GLY A 98 21.01 -5.74 15.28
C GLY A 98 19.71 -5.94 14.46
N VAL A 99 19.49 -7.10 13.83
CA VAL A 99 18.21 -7.41 13.17
C VAL A 99 17.12 -7.57 14.23
N THR A 100 16.05 -6.78 14.12
CA THR A 100 14.89 -6.81 15.02
C THR A 100 13.69 -7.56 14.45
N ALA A 101 13.81 -8.06 13.22
CA ALA A 101 12.74 -8.78 12.54
C ALA A 101 12.34 -10.06 13.29
N THR A 102 11.05 -10.26 13.46
CA THR A 102 10.45 -11.48 13.98
C THR A 102 10.39 -12.57 12.92
N ALA A 103 10.23 -13.83 13.35
CA ALA A 103 10.02 -14.95 12.42
C ALA A 103 8.79 -14.73 11.52
N ALA A 104 7.74 -14.08 12.03
CA ALA A 104 6.55 -13.75 11.25
C ALA A 104 6.85 -12.74 10.13
N GLU A 105 7.65 -11.70 10.43
CA GLU A 105 8.05 -10.70 9.44
C GLU A 105 8.94 -11.31 8.35
N LEU A 106 9.88 -12.18 8.72
CA LEU A 106 10.70 -12.91 7.75
C LEU A 106 9.85 -13.85 6.89
N ASN A 107 8.85 -14.52 7.46
CA ASN A 107 7.97 -15.42 6.70
C ASN A 107 7.13 -14.69 5.63
N TYR A 108 6.94 -13.37 5.73
CA TYR A 108 6.30 -12.61 4.63
C TYR A 108 7.15 -12.55 3.36
N VAL A 109 8.45 -12.86 3.43
CA VAL A 109 9.32 -12.96 2.25
C VAL A 109 9.33 -14.36 1.63
N ASP A 110 8.53 -15.29 2.18
CA ASP A 110 8.36 -16.62 1.58
C ASP A 110 7.73 -16.49 0.19
N GLY A 111 8.31 -17.20 -0.80
CA GLY A 111 7.89 -17.12 -2.20
C GLY A 111 8.43 -15.90 -2.98
N VAL A 112 9.28 -15.06 -2.38
CA VAL A 112 10.00 -14.00 -3.10
C VAL A 112 11.06 -14.63 -4.02
N THR A 113 10.85 -14.53 -5.35
CA THR A 113 11.72 -15.16 -6.37
C THR A 113 12.77 -14.23 -6.99
N SER A 114 12.76 -12.96 -6.61
CA SER A 114 13.73 -11.92 -7.01
C SER A 114 13.81 -10.84 -5.92
N ASN A 115 14.66 -9.82 -6.08
CA ASN A 115 14.76 -8.75 -5.08
C ASN A 115 13.38 -8.13 -4.78
N VAL A 116 13.03 -8.01 -3.49
CA VAL A 116 11.72 -7.48 -3.03
C VAL A 116 11.40 -6.13 -3.69
N GLN A 117 12.40 -5.26 -3.87
CA GLN A 117 12.23 -3.99 -4.55
C GLN A 117 11.69 -4.15 -5.99
N THR A 118 12.20 -5.12 -6.75
CA THR A 118 11.71 -5.41 -8.11
C THR A 118 10.25 -5.85 -8.11
N GLN A 119 9.82 -6.62 -7.10
CA GLN A 119 8.43 -7.02 -6.96
C GLN A 119 7.51 -5.84 -6.59
N LEU A 120 7.97 -4.93 -5.73
CA LEU A 120 7.25 -3.71 -5.37
C LEU A 120 7.12 -2.73 -6.54
N ASP A 121 8.21 -2.50 -7.27
CA ASP A 121 8.24 -1.62 -8.45
C ASP A 121 7.26 -2.10 -9.54
N ALA A 122 7.03 -3.41 -9.62
CA ALA A 122 6.06 -4.00 -10.55
C ALA A 122 4.60 -3.82 -10.13
N LYS A 123 4.30 -3.51 -8.87
CA LYS A 123 2.91 -3.37 -8.38
C LYS A 123 2.31 -1.98 -8.61
N LEU A 124 3.14 -0.93 -8.73
CA LEU A 124 2.68 0.41 -9.11
C LEU A 124 3.81 1.14 -9.86
N ALA A 125 4.04 0.75 -11.12
CA ALA A 125 5.11 1.33 -11.91
C ALA A 125 4.94 2.85 -12.04
N LEU A 126 5.93 3.62 -11.57
CA LEU A 126 5.98 5.08 -11.59
C LEU A 126 5.80 5.67 -13.01
N ALA A 127 6.05 4.87 -14.05
CA ALA A 127 5.95 5.23 -15.46
C ALA A 127 4.63 4.81 -16.14
N GLY A 128 3.57 4.49 -15.39
CA GLY A 128 2.24 4.24 -15.97
C GLY A 128 2.00 2.81 -16.42
N GLY A 129 2.00 1.86 -15.47
CA GLY A 129 1.54 0.49 -15.73
C GLY A 129 0.01 0.37 -15.81
N THR A 130 -0.48 -0.60 -16.57
CA THR A 130 -1.92 -0.95 -16.61
C THR A 130 -2.29 -1.77 -15.37
N MET A 131 -3.23 -1.29 -14.56
CA MET A 131 -3.85 -2.11 -13.50
C MET A 131 -4.95 -2.97 -14.12
N THR A 132 -4.94 -4.28 -13.85
CA THR A 132 -6.01 -5.21 -14.25
C THR A 132 -7.01 -5.38 -13.09
N GLY A 133 -8.31 -5.29 -13.39
CA GLY A 133 -9.39 -5.32 -12.40
C GLY A 133 -9.92 -3.94 -12.02
N ASP A 134 -10.88 -3.90 -11.09
CA ASP A 134 -11.43 -2.65 -10.58
C ASP A 134 -10.38 -1.93 -9.71
N LEU A 135 -10.12 -0.67 -10.03
CA LEU A 135 -9.26 0.19 -9.24
C LEU A 135 -10.10 0.95 -8.21
N LEU A 136 -10.05 0.51 -6.95
CA LEU A 136 -10.63 1.26 -5.84
C LEU A 136 -9.62 2.28 -5.33
N LEU A 137 -9.91 3.57 -5.54
CA LEU A 137 -9.05 4.66 -5.11
C LEU A 137 -9.46 5.12 -3.72
N GLY A 138 -8.55 5.02 -2.74
CA GLY A 138 -8.80 5.51 -1.37
C GLY A 138 -8.94 7.04 -1.28
N ALA A 139 -8.44 7.77 -2.29
CA ALA A 139 -8.73 9.19 -2.48
C ALA A 139 -9.81 9.33 -3.56
N ASN A 140 -10.85 10.11 -3.28
CA ASN A 140 -11.96 10.41 -4.17
C ASN A 140 -11.56 11.22 -5.44
N LYS A 141 -10.30 11.17 -5.89
CA LYS A 141 -9.73 12.00 -6.94
C LYS A 141 -8.78 11.20 -7.85
N VAL A 142 -8.86 11.45 -9.16
CA VAL A 142 -7.90 11.01 -10.19
C VAL A 142 -7.42 12.23 -10.93
N GLY A 143 -6.15 12.59 -10.84
CA GLY A 143 -5.66 13.82 -11.48
C GLY A 143 -4.15 13.99 -11.46
N ALA A 144 -3.69 15.01 -12.18
CA ALA A 144 -2.28 15.35 -12.28
C ALA A 144 -1.78 16.14 -11.06
N ASP A 145 -2.61 17.07 -10.56
CA ASP A 145 -2.29 17.91 -9.41
C ASP A 145 -3.55 18.31 -8.60
N ALA A 146 -3.41 19.31 -7.73
CA ALA A 146 -4.49 19.77 -6.86
C ALA A 146 -5.61 20.55 -7.56
N GLY A 147 -5.36 21.05 -8.78
CA GLY A 147 -6.29 21.83 -9.60
C GLY A 147 -6.89 21.06 -10.78
N ASP A 148 -6.19 20.03 -11.26
CA ASP A 148 -6.57 19.24 -12.43
C ASP A 148 -6.88 17.77 -12.07
N TYR A 149 -8.15 17.46 -11.84
CA TYR A 149 -8.57 16.13 -11.42
C TYR A 149 -10.06 15.83 -11.68
N ILE A 150 -10.39 14.55 -11.81
CA ILE A 150 -11.75 14.03 -11.74
C ILE A 150 -12.03 13.64 -10.29
N LYS A 151 -13.14 14.11 -9.73
CA LYS A 151 -13.59 13.80 -8.38
C LYS A 151 -14.78 12.87 -8.41
N PHE A 152 -14.69 11.75 -7.70
CA PHE A 152 -15.80 10.82 -7.48
C PHE A 152 -16.37 11.07 -6.09
N THR A 153 -17.55 11.67 -6.02
CA THR A 153 -18.24 11.90 -4.74
C THR A 153 -19.28 10.82 -4.54
N ALA A 154 -19.16 10.06 -3.44
CA ALA A 154 -19.93 8.85 -3.15
C ALA A 154 -21.43 9.02 -3.44
N ASP A 155 -21.94 8.24 -4.39
CA ASP A 155 -23.34 8.15 -4.82
C ASP A 155 -24.04 9.48 -5.20
N THR A 156 -23.32 10.60 -5.31
CA THR A 156 -23.92 11.91 -5.58
C THR A 156 -23.58 12.47 -6.94
N GLN A 157 -22.29 12.50 -7.32
CA GLN A 157 -21.84 13.16 -8.54
C GLN A 157 -20.40 12.79 -8.91
N THR A 158 -20.08 12.98 -10.18
CA THR A 158 -18.69 13.02 -10.69
C THR A 158 -18.40 14.43 -11.21
N ASP A 159 -17.32 15.04 -10.73
CA ASP A 159 -16.91 16.40 -11.11
C ASP A 159 -15.59 16.36 -11.87
N PHE A 160 -15.43 17.25 -12.84
CA PHE A 160 -14.19 17.48 -13.57
C PHE A 160 -13.65 18.85 -13.18
N TYR A 161 -12.49 18.85 -12.52
CA TYR A 161 -11.77 20.06 -12.15
C TYR A 161 -10.66 20.36 -13.13
N VAL A 162 -10.59 21.61 -13.57
CA VAL A 162 -9.50 22.17 -14.38
C VAL A 162 -9.09 23.50 -13.78
N ASN A 163 -7.79 23.69 -13.58
CA ASN A 163 -7.21 24.91 -13.02
C ASN A 163 -7.90 25.35 -11.70
N GLY A 164 -8.32 24.38 -10.88
CA GLY A 164 -8.95 24.61 -9.57
C GLY A 164 -10.46 24.91 -9.59
N ASN A 165 -11.07 25.05 -10.76
CA ASN A 165 -12.51 25.28 -10.91
C ASN A 165 -13.23 23.98 -11.31
N ASN A 166 -14.54 23.88 -11.02
CA ASN A 166 -15.37 22.74 -11.40
C ASN A 166 -16.08 23.04 -12.72
N GLU A 167 -15.64 22.42 -13.82
CA GLU A 167 -16.06 22.86 -15.15
C GLU A 167 -17.19 22.00 -15.71
N MET A 168 -17.34 20.77 -15.18
CA MET A 168 -18.34 19.81 -15.60
C MET A 168 -18.72 18.87 -14.46
N ARG A 169 -20.02 18.62 -14.29
CA ARG A 169 -20.55 17.68 -13.30
C ARG A 169 -21.64 16.79 -13.89
N LEU A 170 -21.51 15.49 -13.66
CA LEU A 170 -22.59 14.52 -13.85
C LEU A 170 -23.22 14.19 -12.49
N GLU A 171 -24.50 14.50 -12.31
CA GLU A 171 -25.25 14.23 -11.08
C GLU A 171 -25.89 12.83 -11.12
N ALA A 172 -26.21 12.28 -9.94
CA ALA A 172 -26.81 10.94 -9.82
C ALA A 172 -28.22 10.82 -10.42
N ASP A 173 -28.91 11.94 -10.65
CA ASP A 173 -30.19 11.98 -11.38
C ASP A 173 -30.03 12.01 -12.90
N GLY A 174 -28.80 12.02 -13.40
CA GLY A 174 -28.46 11.98 -14.82
C GLY A 174 -28.33 13.34 -15.49
N ASP A 175 -28.51 14.44 -14.75
CA ASP A 175 -28.27 15.78 -15.27
C ASP A 175 -26.78 16.04 -15.48
N LEU A 176 -26.46 16.66 -16.61
CA LEU A 176 -25.11 17.11 -16.94
C LEU A 176 -25.03 18.63 -16.84
N HIS A 177 -24.22 19.11 -15.90
CA HIS A 177 -23.91 20.52 -15.72
C HIS A 177 -22.56 20.84 -16.36
N VAL A 178 -22.52 21.90 -17.16
CA VAL A 178 -21.30 22.44 -17.78
C VAL A 178 -21.27 23.92 -17.48
N ASP A 179 -20.14 24.43 -16.99
CA ASP A 179 -19.99 25.85 -16.67
C ASP A 179 -19.99 26.73 -17.94
N GLY A 180 -19.34 26.24 -19.00
CA GLY A 180 -19.27 26.89 -20.31
C GLY A 180 -20.21 26.31 -21.39
N ASP A 181 -19.87 26.59 -22.65
CA ASP A 181 -20.64 26.14 -23.82
C ASP A 181 -20.36 24.68 -24.19
N VAL A 182 -21.40 23.96 -24.61
CA VAL A 182 -21.26 22.64 -25.24
C VAL A 182 -21.13 22.81 -26.76
N ILE A 183 -19.91 22.70 -27.27
CA ILE A 183 -19.63 22.73 -28.72
C ILE A 183 -19.79 21.32 -29.30
N ALA A 184 -20.87 21.07 -30.03
CA ALA A 184 -21.16 19.78 -30.65
C ALA A 184 -21.37 19.91 -32.16
N TYR A 185 -20.94 18.92 -32.94
CA TYR A 185 -21.20 18.87 -34.38
C TYR A 185 -22.70 18.72 -34.69
N SER A 186 -23.44 17.99 -33.86
CA SER A 186 -24.89 17.82 -33.95
C SER A 186 -25.46 17.32 -32.62
N THR A 187 -26.72 17.66 -32.34
CA THR A 187 -27.49 17.16 -31.20
C THR A 187 -28.84 16.63 -31.68
N THR A 188 -29.21 15.41 -31.29
CA THR A 188 -30.50 14.80 -31.62
C THR A 188 -31.25 14.48 -30.34
N THR A 189 -32.45 15.06 -30.18
CA THR A 189 -33.33 14.76 -29.04
C THR A 189 -34.29 13.63 -29.39
N ALA A 190 -34.33 12.57 -28.57
CA ALA A 190 -35.25 11.45 -28.78
C ALA A 190 -36.72 11.93 -28.67
N SER A 191 -37.52 11.71 -29.71
CA SER A 191 -38.87 12.28 -29.81
C SER A 191 -39.95 11.33 -30.36
N SER A 192 -39.67 10.02 -30.38
CA SER A 192 -40.61 8.98 -30.83
C SER A 192 -41.91 8.98 -30.02
N ILE A 193 -43.04 8.67 -30.66
CA ILE A 193 -44.33 8.51 -29.98
C ILE A 193 -44.28 7.42 -28.91
N ALA A 194 -43.44 6.40 -29.08
CA ALA A 194 -43.23 5.34 -28.09
C ALA A 194 -42.57 5.84 -26.79
N LEU A 195 -41.97 7.03 -26.80
CA LEU A 195 -41.36 7.68 -25.64
C LEU A 195 -42.29 8.72 -25.00
N LYS A 196 -43.55 8.83 -25.46
CA LYS A 196 -44.51 9.87 -25.05
C LYS A 196 -45.85 9.23 -24.65
N HIS A 197 -46.53 9.87 -23.71
CA HIS A 197 -47.93 9.61 -23.34
C HIS A 197 -48.65 10.95 -23.22
N ASP A 198 -49.99 10.94 -23.20
CA ASP A 198 -50.83 12.15 -23.05
C ASP A 198 -50.49 13.28 -24.02
N VAL A 199 -50.37 12.95 -25.30
CA VAL A 199 -50.01 13.91 -26.36
C VAL A 199 -51.22 14.75 -26.74
N ASN A 200 -51.18 16.04 -26.37
CA ASN A 200 -52.21 17.03 -26.68
C ASN A 200 -51.66 18.10 -27.64
N ILE A 201 -52.54 18.68 -28.46
CA ILE A 201 -52.20 19.82 -29.33
C ILE A 201 -52.16 21.09 -28.49
N ILE A 202 -51.24 22.01 -28.82
CA ILE A 202 -51.16 23.32 -28.17
C ILE A 202 -52.29 24.20 -28.72
N GLU A 203 -53.32 24.40 -27.91
CA GLU A 203 -54.43 25.31 -28.21
C GLU A 203 -54.06 26.78 -27.91
N ASP A 204 -54.74 27.70 -28.59
CA ASP A 204 -54.52 29.16 -28.51
C ASP A 204 -53.06 29.56 -28.73
N ALA A 205 -52.38 28.83 -29.61
CA ALA A 205 -50.94 28.93 -29.82
C ALA A 205 -50.54 30.33 -30.28
N LEU A 206 -51.29 30.94 -31.20
CA LEU A 206 -50.99 32.28 -31.70
C LEU A 206 -51.14 33.34 -30.60
N ASP A 207 -52.11 33.18 -29.71
CA ASP A 207 -52.33 34.12 -28.61
C ASP A 207 -51.24 33.98 -27.54
N LYS A 208 -50.87 32.74 -27.20
CA LYS A 208 -49.71 32.43 -26.34
C LYS A 208 -48.40 32.99 -26.92
N LEU A 209 -48.14 32.80 -28.22
CA LEU A 209 -46.93 33.30 -28.88
C LEU A 209 -46.87 34.84 -28.84
N LYS A 210 -47.99 35.52 -29.06
CA LYS A 210 -48.05 37.00 -29.00
C LYS A 210 -47.73 37.56 -27.61
N SER A 211 -47.96 36.81 -26.54
CA SER A 211 -47.61 37.24 -25.18
C SER A 211 -46.13 37.05 -24.84
N LEU A 212 -45.37 36.29 -25.63
CA LEU A 212 -43.94 36.10 -25.41
C LEU A 212 -43.13 37.29 -25.88
N ARG A 213 -42.11 37.65 -25.11
CA ARG A 213 -41.14 38.71 -25.45
C ARG A 213 -39.83 38.09 -25.95
N GLY A 214 -39.44 38.45 -27.17
CA GLY A 214 -38.07 38.27 -27.64
C GLY A 214 -37.20 39.41 -27.10
N VAL A 215 -36.13 39.08 -26.37
CA VAL A 215 -35.27 40.04 -25.67
C VAL A 215 -33.80 39.82 -26.02
N SER A 216 -33.00 40.88 -25.94
CA SER A 216 -31.54 40.80 -25.86
C SER A 216 -31.09 41.04 -24.42
N PHE A 217 -30.03 40.38 -23.99
CA PHE A 217 -29.54 40.44 -22.62
C PHE A 217 -28.05 40.12 -22.53
N LYS A 218 -27.47 40.30 -21.34
CA LYS A 218 -26.11 39.84 -20.99
C LYS A 218 -26.20 38.84 -19.86
N TYR A 219 -25.43 37.76 -19.92
CA TYR A 219 -25.36 36.80 -18.81
C TYR A 219 -24.61 37.42 -17.62
N ASN A 220 -25.11 37.16 -16.40
CA ASN A 220 -24.43 37.62 -15.18
C ASN A 220 -23.12 36.89 -14.90
N HIS A 221 -22.98 35.66 -15.43
CA HIS A 221 -21.81 34.81 -15.25
C HIS A 221 -20.56 35.38 -15.92
N ASP A 222 -20.64 35.74 -17.22
CA ASP A 222 -19.48 36.17 -18.02
C ASP A 222 -19.69 37.48 -18.79
N GLY A 223 -20.86 38.12 -18.67
CA GLY A 223 -21.20 39.35 -19.38
C GLY A 223 -21.47 39.16 -20.88
N ARG A 224 -21.55 37.92 -21.37
CA ARG A 224 -21.73 37.61 -22.79
C ARG A 224 -23.10 38.08 -23.27
N GLU A 225 -23.10 38.78 -24.40
CA GLU A 225 -24.32 39.24 -25.05
C GLU A 225 -25.04 38.07 -25.74
N SER A 226 -26.35 38.01 -25.56
CA SER A 226 -27.19 36.99 -26.19
C SER A 226 -28.61 37.52 -26.44
N ALA A 227 -29.42 36.72 -27.12
CA ALA A 227 -30.83 37.02 -27.37
C ALA A 227 -31.67 35.75 -27.23
N GLY A 228 -32.92 35.92 -26.80
CA GLY A 228 -33.79 34.80 -26.49
C GLY A 228 -35.10 35.22 -25.85
N VAL A 229 -35.61 34.36 -24.97
CA VAL A 229 -36.86 34.56 -24.23
C VAL A 229 -36.60 34.55 -22.72
N ILE A 230 -37.52 35.15 -21.97
CA ILE A 230 -37.53 35.12 -20.50
C ILE A 230 -38.26 33.85 -20.03
N ALA A 231 -37.65 33.07 -19.14
CA ALA A 231 -38.17 31.77 -18.73
C ALA A 231 -39.53 31.90 -18.03
N GLU A 232 -39.75 32.96 -17.25
CA GLU A 232 -41.00 33.25 -16.56
C GLU A 232 -42.14 33.56 -17.54
N ASP A 233 -41.86 34.26 -18.64
CA ASP A 233 -42.85 34.51 -19.69
C ASP A 233 -43.24 33.21 -20.39
N VAL A 234 -42.24 32.36 -20.69
CA VAL A 234 -42.48 31.03 -21.27
C VAL A 234 -43.28 30.16 -20.30
N GLN A 235 -42.97 30.20 -19.00
CA GLN A 235 -43.67 29.41 -18.00
C GLN A 235 -45.16 29.74 -17.91
N ALA A 236 -45.54 31.01 -18.14
CA ALA A 236 -46.93 31.43 -18.13
C ALA A 236 -47.77 30.85 -19.29
N VAL A 237 -47.13 30.49 -20.41
CA VAL A 237 -47.85 30.08 -21.65
C VAL A 237 -47.57 28.64 -22.09
N LEU A 238 -46.39 28.13 -21.76
CA LEU A 238 -45.86 26.81 -22.13
C LEU A 238 -44.99 26.27 -20.97
N PRO A 239 -45.57 26.01 -19.79
CA PRO A 239 -44.84 25.60 -18.60
C PRO A 239 -43.98 24.33 -18.80
N GLU A 240 -44.39 23.44 -19.70
CA GLU A 240 -43.67 22.21 -20.05
C GLU A 240 -42.32 22.46 -20.75
N ALA A 241 -42.11 23.64 -21.32
CA ALA A 241 -40.83 24.05 -21.90
C ALA A 241 -39.85 24.58 -20.86
N VAL A 242 -40.29 24.76 -19.61
CA VAL A 242 -39.47 25.35 -18.54
C VAL A 242 -39.11 24.31 -17.50
N LYS A 243 -37.83 24.29 -17.13
CA LYS A 243 -37.30 23.44 -16.05
C LYS A 243 -36.70 24.30 -14.95
N HIS A 244 -36.77 23.82 -13.72
CA HIS A 244 -36.00 24.41 -12.64
C HIS A 244 -34.55 23.94 -12.79
N ILE A 245 -33.64 24.89 -12.99
CA ILE A 245 -32.21 24.62 -12.99
C ILE A 245 -31.75 24.68 -11.54
N ARG A 246 -31.09 23.61 -11.10
CA ARG A 246 -30.39 23.58 -9.81
C ARG A 246 -29.27 24.64 -9.81
N PRO A 247 -28.84 25.09 -8.63
CA PRO A 247 -27.66 25.94 -8.49
C PRO A 247 -26.55 25.55 -9.46
N THR A 248 -26.06 26.52 -10.24
CA THR A 248 -24.96 26.28 -11.18
C THR A 248 -23.67 25.99 -10.42
N LEU A 249 -22.61 25.63 -11.14
CA LEU A 249 -21.30 25.38 -10.53
C LEU A 249 -20.78 26.63 -9.79
N GLU A 250 -21.17 27.82 -10.24
CA GLU A 250 -20.78 29.11 -9.65
C GLU A 250 -21.85 29.80 -8.78
N SER A 251 -23.14 29.54 -8.99
CA SER A 251 -24.23 30.26 -8.31
C SER A 251 -25.08 29.34 -7.44
N LYS A 252 -25.34 29.77 -6.20
CA LYS A 252 -26.23 29.07 -5.25
C LYS A 252 -27.73 29.36 -5.49
N GLU A 253 -28.05 30.23 -6.44
CA GLU A 253 -29.43 30.63 -6.71
C GLU A 253 -30.13 29.62 -7.62
N LYS A 254 -31.41 29.37 -7.33
CA LYS A 254 -32.27 28.59 -8.22
C LYS A 254 -32.65 29.47 -9.41
N SER A 255 -32.59 28.92 -10.61
CA SER A 255 -33.00 29.62 -11.83
C SER A 255 -33.94 28.75 -12.67
N LEU A 256 -34.54 29.36 -13.69
CA LEU A 256 -35.39 28.67 -14.64
C LEU A 256 -34.67 28.56 -15.99
N GLY A 257 -34.73 27.37 -16.59
CA GLY A 257 -34.18 27.08 -17.90
C GLY A 257 -35.28 26.86 -18.92
N VAL A 258 -35.03 27.27 -20.16
CA VAL A 258 -35.96 27.07 -21.28
C VAL A 258 -35.41 26.01 -22.23
N ASN A 259 -36.22 25.00 -22.53
CA ASN A 259 -36.00 24.12 -23.65
C ASN A 259 -36.42 24.84 -24.94
N TYR A 260 -35.46 25.51 -25.60
CA TYR A 260 -35.72 26.23 -26.86
C TYR A 260 -36.30 25.33 -27.96
N GLY A 261 -35.98 24.03 -27.98
CA GLY A 261 -36.57 23.09 -28.94
C GLY A 261 -38.07 22.89 -28.73
N ALA A 262 -38.57 23.03 -27.50
CA ALA A 262 -40.00 22.99 -27.22
C ALA A 262 -40.73 24.21 -27.80
N LEU A 263 -40.07 25.37 -27.95
CA LEU A 263 -40.68 26.56 -28.54
C LEU A 263 -41.05 26.36 -30.03
N THR A 264 -40.40 25.43 -30.71
CA THR A 264 -40.80 25.08 -32.09
C THR A 264 -42.23 24.54 -32.16
N SER A 265 -42.73 23.89 -31.10
CA SER A 265 -44.10 23.36 -31.06
C SER A 265 -45.17 24.46 -31.08
N ILE A 266 -45.03 25.49 -30.24
CA ILE A 266 -45.93 26.65 -30.24
C ILE A 266 -45.83 27.45 -31.53
N LEU A 267 -44.64 27.57 -32.11
CA LEU A 267 -44.45 28.24 -33.41
C LEU A 267 -45.21 27.50 -34.53
N ILE A 268 -45.16 26.16 -34.57
CA ILE A 268 -45.88 25.34 -35.56
C ILE A 268 -47.40 25.58 -35.46
N GLU A 269 -47.99 25.46 -34.28
CA GLU A 269 -49.43 25.63 -34.11
C GLU A 269 -49.87 27.10 -34.30
N SER A 270 -49.04 28.07 -33.91
CA SER A 270 -49.31 29.49 -34.16
C SER A 270 -49.38 29.82 -35.65
N ILE A 271 -48.48 29.23 -36.45
CA ILE A 271 -48.50 29.41 -37.91
C ILE A 271 -49.75 28.77 -38.49
N LYS A 272 -50.14 27.56 -38.06
CA LYS A 272 -51.38 26.91 -38.51
C LYS A 272 -52.62 27.75 -38.18
N GLU A 273 -52.72 28.28 -36.97
CA GLU A 273 -53.81 29.18 -36.55
C GLU A 273 -53.82 30.47 -37.36
N LEU A 274 -52.65 31.08 -37.60
CA LEU A 274 -52.52 32.29 -38.40
C LEU A 274 -52.95 32.04 -39.85
N THR A 275 -52.49 30.95 -40.46
CA THR A 275 -52.87 30.54 -41.82
C THR A 275 -54.38 30.34 -41.92
N ALA A 276 -55.01 29.65 -40.97
CA ALA A 276 -56.46 29.46 -40.96
C ALA A 276 -57.22 30.80 -40.85
N LYS A 277 -56.71 31.76 -40.08
CA LYS A 277 -57.28 33.12 -40.00
C LYS A 277 -57.12 33.87 -41.33
N VAL A 278 -55.97 33.77 -42.00
CA VAL A 278 -55.71 34.40 -43.31
C VAL A 278 -56.63 33.82 -44.39
N GLU A 279 -56.70 32.50 -44.53
CA GLU A 279 -57.58 31.85 -45.53
C GLU A 279 -59.06 32.22 -45.33
N LYS A 280 -59.48 32.41 -44.08
CA LYS A 280 -60.84 32.87 -43.76
C LYS A 280 -61.07 34.32 -44.15
N LEU A 281 -60.04 35.17 -44.11
CA LEU A 281 -60.12 36.56 -44.54
C LEU A 281 -60.10 36.69 -46.07
N GLU A 282 -59.33 35.84 -46.77
CA GLU A 282 -59.25 35.85 -48.24
C GLU A 282 -60.50 35.30 -48.93
N LYS A 283 -61.31 34.49 -48.24
CA LYS A 283 -62.59 33.97 -48.74
C LYS A 283 -63.77 34.94 -48.55
N LYS A 284 -63.54 36.13 -48.02
CA LYS A 284 -64.53 37.20 -47.85
C LYS A 284 -64.37 38.26 -48.92
#